data_AF-A0A7D5RCW7-F1
#
_entry.id   AF-A0A7D5RCW7-F1
#
_cell.length_a   1.000
_cell.length_b   1.000
_cell.length_c   1.000
_cell.angle_alpha   90.00
_cell.angle_beta   90.00
_cell.angle_gamma   90.00
#
_symmetry.space_group_name_H-M   'P 1'
#
loop_
_entity.id
_entity.type
_entity.pdbx_description
1 polymer ?
#
loop_
_entity_poly.entity_id
_entity_poly.type
_entity_poly.pdbx_seq_one_letter_code
_entity_poly.pdbx_strand_id
1 'polypeptide(L)'
;MFDYSLNIMGSEWIIIIFVALVLILGTNQLPSAARKLGKAVNEFNRAKNEVQSQMKSVSDTNLDTSEPLETERQKLEMIAKSLGINSKEKSDDELRKIISDKMGPKKTDSSENKI
;
A
#
# COMPACT_ATOMS: atom_id res chain seq x y z
N MET A 1 26.61 42.36 16.89
CA MET A 1 26.37 41.82 18.24
C MET A 1 24.89 41.51 18.36
N PHE A 2 24.51 40.36 17.82
CA PHE A 2 23.20 39.74 17.95
C PHE A 2 23.45 38.23 17.95
N ASP A 3 24.17 37.77 18.97
CA ASP A 3 24.39 36.35 19.21
C ASP A 3 23.11 35.78 19.85
N TYR A 4 22.05 35.71 19.04
CA TYR A 4 20.85 34.94 19.35
C TYR A 4 21.12 33.46 19.08
N SER A 5 22.11 32.90 19.78
CA SER A 5 22.24 31.45 19.94
C SER A 5 21.19 30.99 20.96
N LEU A 6 19.92 31.27 20.66
CA LEU A 6 18.80 30.60 21.29
C LEU A 6 18.88 29.15 20.82
N ASN A 7 18.71 28.20 21.75
CA ASN A 7 18.61 26.76 21.47
C ASN A 7 17.32 26.42 20.68
N ILE A 8 16.97 27.23 19.69
CA ILE A 8 15.86 27.09 18.76
C ILE A 8 16.31 26.10 17.69
N MET A 9 16.32 24.83 18.09
CA MET A 9 16.69 23.69 17.28
C MET A 9 15.46 23.28 16.44
N GLY A 10 15.02 24.16 15.55
CA GLY A 10 14.01 23.89 14.51
C GLY A 10 12.54 24.02 14.90
N SER A 11 12.12 23.62 16.11
CA SER A 11 10.69 23.60 16.46
C SER A 11 10.07 24.99 16.58
N GLU A 12 10.84 25.97 17.04
CA GLU A 12 10.40 27.34 17.23
C GLU A 12 10.46 28.14 15.91
N TRP A 13 11.26 27.70 14.94
CA TRP A 13 11.18 28.25 13.58
C TRP A 13 9.82 27.92 12.94
N ILE A 14 9.29 26.72 13.18
CA ILE A 14 7.96 26.32 12.69
C ILE A 14 6.87 27.25 13.23
N ILE A 15 6.90 27.59 14.52
CA ILE A 15 5.88 28.50 15.09
C ILE A 15 6.01 29.91 14.49
N ILE A 16 7.23 30.41 14.28
CA ILE A 16 7.46 31.74 13.68
C ILE A 16 6.94 31.78 12.24
N ILE A 17 7.26 30.75 11.44
CA ILE A 17 6.79 30.63 10.05
C ILE A 17 5.27 30.52 10.01
N PHE A 18 4.68 29.73 10.90
CA PHE A 18 3.24 29.58 10.99
C PHE A 18 2.56 30.92 11.31
N VAL A 19 3.07 31.66 12.30
CA VAL A 19 2.55 33.00 12.66
C VAL A 19 2.72 33.97 11.50
N ALA A 20 3.87 33.99 10.81
CA ALA A 20 4.08 34.83 9.65
C ALA A 20 3.06 34.53 8.52
N LEU A 21 2.80 33.25 8.25
CA LEU A 21 1.76 32.83 7.30
C LEU A 21 0.37 33.27 7.74
N VAL A 22 0.03 33.12 9.02
CA VAL A 22 -1.26 33.57 9.58
C VAL A 22 -1.42 35.08 9.43
N LEU A 23 -0.35 35.86 9.58
CA LEU A 23 -0.41 37.33 9.40
C LEU A 23 -0.58 37.73 7.94
N ILE A 24 0.08 37.04 7.01
CA ILE A 24 -0.03 37.32 5.56
C ILE A 24 -1.39 36.88 5.02
N LEU A 25 -1.84 35.67 5.35
CA LEU A 25 -3.11 35.12 4.87
C LEU A 25 -4.31 35.63 5.68
N GLY A 26 -4.12 35.99 6.94
CA GLY A 26 -5.17 36.31 7.90
C GLY A 26 -5.78 35.07 8.58
N THR A 27 -6.25 35.25 9.82
CA THR A 27 -6.83 34.18 10.65
C THR A 27 -8.13 33.60 10.10
N ASN A 28 -8.88 34.37 9.29
CA ASN A 28 -10.14 33.91 8.69
C ASN A 28 -9.94 33.04 7.44
N GLN A 29 -8.79 33.19 6.76
CA GLN A 29 -8.53 32.49 5.49
C GLN A 29 -8.01 31.07 5.70
N LEU A 30 -7.19 30.84 6.74
CA LEU A 30 -6.72 29.51 7.12
C LEU A 30 -7.86 28.49 7.34
N PRO A 31 -8.87 28.75 8.19
CA PRO A 31 -9.97 27.80 8.40
C PRO A 31 -10.83 27.64 7.15
N SER A 32 -11.03 28.70 6.36
CA SER A 32 -11.78 28.65 5.10
C SER A 32 -11.07 27.77 4.06
N ALA A 33 -9.76 27.94 3.89
CA ALA A 33 -8.93 27.13 3.00
C ALA A 33 -8.88 25.67 3.45
N ALA A 34 -8.69 25.41 4.75
CA ALA A 34 -8.72 24.06 5.29
C ALA A 34 -10.08 23.37 5.07
N ARG A 35 -11.21 24.08 5.26
CA ARG A 35 -12.55 23.55 4.98
C ARG A 35 -12.74 23.20 3.51
N LYS A 36 -12.29 24.05 2.59
CA LYS A 36 -12.37 23.82 1.13
C LYS A 36 -11.51 22.64 0.70
N LEU A 37 -10.25 22.61 1.14
CA LEU A 37 -9.33 21.50 0.88
C LEU A 37 -9.83 20.20 1.48
N GLY A 38 -10.33 20.21 2.72
CA GLY A 38 -10.91 19.05 3.37
C GLY A 38 -12.13 18.51 2.63
N LYS A 39 -13.01 19.39 2.15
CA LYS A 39 -14.15 18.99 1.31
C LYS A 39 -13.69 18.37 -0.01
N ALA A 40 -12.72 18.98 -0.69
CA ALA A 40 -12.17 18.47 -1.95
C ALA A 40 -11.48 17.11 -1.76
N VAL A 41 -10.67 16.95 -0.71
CA VAL A 41 -10.01 15.67 -0.38
C VAL A 41 -11.05 14.60 0.00
N ASN A 42 -12.12 14.96 0.71
CA ASN A 42 -13.20 14.03 1.04
C ASN A 42 -13.97 13.57 -0.20
N GLU A 43 -14.32 14.49 -1.11
CA GLU A 43 -14.96 14.16 -2.38
C GLU A 43 -14.04 13.32 -3.28
N PHE A 44 -12.75 13.66 -3.34
CA PHE A 44 -11.74 12.88 -4.06
C PHE A 44 -11.61 11.46 -3.49
N ASN A 45 -11.53 11.31 -2.17
CA ASN A 45 -11.47 9.99 -1.53
C ASN A 45 -12.73 9.18 -1.79
N ARG A 46 -13.91 9.79 -1.76
CA ARG A 46 -15.18 9.13 -2.11
C ARG A 46 -15.17 8.63 -3.56
N ALA A 47 -14.83 9.51 -4.51
CA ALA A 47 -14.74 9.16 -5.93
C ALA A 47 -13.68 8.07 -6.18
N LYS A 48 -12.50 8.19 -5.56
CA LYS A 48 -11.44 7.17 -5.63
C LYS A 48 -11.91 5.82 -5.08
N ASN A 49 -12.66 5.81 -3.97
CA ASN A 49 -13.13 4.58 -3.36
C ASN A 49 -14.23 3.93 -4.19
N GLU A 50 -15.13 4.73 -4.77
CA GLU A 50 -16.15 4.27 -5.70
C GLU A 50 -15.51 3.69 -6.98
N VAL A 51 -14.53 4.38 -7.57
CA VAL A 51 -13.79 3.90 -8.74
C VAL A 51 -13.01 2.62 -8.41
N GLN A 52 -12.33 2.53 -7.27
CA GLN A 52 -11.66 1.30 -6.84
C GLN A 52 -12.66 0.17 -6.61
N SER A 53 -13.81 0.43 -5.98
CA SER A 53 -14.85 -0.57 -5.78
C SER A 53 -15.42 -1.06 -7.10
N GLN A 54 -15.64 -0.16 -8.06
CA GLN A 54 -16.10 -0.51 -9.40
C GLN A 54 -15.03 -1.28 -10.16
N MET A 55 -13.78 -0.84 -10.19
CA MET A 55 -12.67 -1.55 -10.83
C MET A 55 -12.39 -2.92 -10.22
N LYS A 56 -12.54 -3.05 -8.89
CA LYS A 56 -12.45 -4.33 -8.20
C LYS A 56 -13.62 -5.22 -8.62
N SER A 57 -14.86 -4.73 -8.60
CA SER A 57 -16.02 -5.50 -9.06
C SER A 57 -15.98 -5.84 -10.55
N VAL A 58 -15.43 -4.99 -11.41
CA VAL A 58 -15.31 -5.24 -12.86
C VAL A 58 -14.17 -6.21 -13.15
N SER A 59 -13.06 -6.12 -12.40
CA SER A 59 -12.01 -7.15 -12.39
C SER A 59 -12.57 -8.48 -11.89
N ASP A 60 -13.39 -8.48 -10.85
CA ASP A 60 -14.06 -9.68 -10.32
C ASP A 60 -15.07 -10.28 -11.33
N THR A 61 -15.70 -9.46 -12.19
CA THR A 61 -16.59 -9.97 -13.25
C THR A 61 -15.89 -10.52 -14.50
N ASN A 62 -14.57 -10.37 -14.65
CA ASN A 62 -13.78 -11.03 -15.70
C ASN A 62 -12.69 -11.96 -15.14
N LEU A 63 -12.62 -12.12 -13.83
CA LEU A 63 -11.74 -13.05 -13.14
C LEU A 63 -12.60 -13.87 -12.18
N ASP A 64 -13.30 -14.85 -12.72
CA ASP A 64 -13.50 -16.09 -11.98
C ASP A 64 -12.12 -16.51 -11.44
N THR A 65 -11.93 -16.43 -10.12
CA THR A 65 -10.73 -16.75 -9.34
C THR A 65 -9.79 -15.56 -9.06
N SER A 66 -9.98 -14.85 -7.95
CA SER A 66 -8.89 -14.58 -6.98
C SER A 66 -9.41 -13.90 -5.73
N GLU A 67 -9.72 -14.72 -4.72
CA GLU A 67 -9.54 -14.32 -3.33
C GLU A 67 -8.14 -13.69 -3.13
N PRO A 68 -7.94 -12.85 -2.09
CA PRO A 68 -6.61 -12.41 -1.70
C PRO A 68 -5.63 -13.59 -1.65
N LEU A 69 -4.55 -13.53 -2.46
CA LEU A 69 -3.50 -14.56 -2.62
C LEU A 69 -2.61 -14.69 -1.37
N GLU A 70 -3.23 -14.81 -0.20
CA GLU A 70 -2.55 -14.88 1.09
C GLU A 70 -2.10 -16.30 1.43
N THR A 71 -2.75 -17.32 0.84
CA THR A 71 -2.40 -18.70 1.13
C THR A 71 -1.25 -19.18 0.23
N GLU A 72 -0.26 -19.84 0.84
CA GLU A 72 0.84 -20.48 0.11
C GLU A 72 0.32 -21.42 -0.99
N ARG A 73 -0.82 -22.05 -0.74
CA ARG A 73 -1.54 -22.89 -1.71
C ARG A 73 -1.84 -22.16 -3.01
N GLN A 74 -2.41 -20.96 -2.97
CA GLN A 74 -2.78 -20.22 -4.19
C GLN A 74 -1.54 -19.80 -5.01
N LYS A 75 -0.41 -19.49 -4.35
CA LYS A 75 0.87 -19.25 -5.03
C LYS A 75 1.35 -20.51 -5.77
N LEU A 76 1.25 -21.68 -5.12
CA LEU A 76 1.58 -22.96 -5.74
C LEU A 76 0.65 -23.28 -6.91
N GLU A 77 -0.65 -23.00 -6.79
CA GLU A 77 -1.63 -23.20 -7.86
C GLU A 77 -1.35 -22.30 -9.07
N MET A 78 -0.98 -21.03 -8.86
CA MET A 78 -0.62 -20.10 -9.93
C MET A 78 0.63 -20.55 -10.69
N ILE A 79 1.64 -21.03 -9.96
CA ILE A 79 2.86 -21.57 -10.54
C ILE A 79 2.56 -22.88 -11.28
N ALA A 80 1.78 -23.77 -10.70
CA ALA A 80 1.34 -25.03 -11.30
C ALA A 80 0.58 -24.78 -12.62
N LYS A 81 -0.37 -23.85 -12.62
CA LYS A 81 -1.14 -23.45 -13.80
C LYS A 81 -0.25 -22.92 -14.92
N SER A 82 0.77 -22.13 -14.58
CA SER A 82 1.76 -21.61 -15.53
C SER A 82 2.65 -22.72 -16.13
N LEU A 83 2.86 -23.82 -15.39
CA LEU A 83 3.62 -25.00 -15.82
C LEU A 83 2.76 -26.10 -16.46
N GLY A 84 1.44 -25.88 -16.61
CA GLY A 84 0.49 -26.86 -17.13
C GLY A 84 0.24 -28.05 -16.20
N ILE A 85 0.42 -27.87 -14.88
CA ILE A 85 0.21 -28.89 -13.86
C ILE A 85 -1.21 -28.76 -13.29
N ASN A 86 -1.96 -29.86 -13.21
CA ASN A 86 -3.29 -29.87 -12.59
C ASN A 86 -3.17 -29.81 -11.06
N SER A 87 -3.68 -28.74 -10.44
CA SER A 87 -3.58 -28.49 -9.02
C SER A 87 -4.76 -28.97 -8.17
N LYS A 88 -5.91 -29.32 -8.78
CA LYS A 88 -7.16 -29.59 -8.04
C LYS A 88 -7.18 -30.94 -7.33
N GLU A 89 -6.35 -31.89 -7.76
CA GLU A 89 -6.33 -33.27 -7.25
C GLU A 89 -5.08 -33.59 -6.43
N LYS A 90 -4.24 -32.58 -6.15
CA LYS A 90 -2.93 -32.77 -5.52
C LYS A 90 -2.85 -32.04 -4.18
N SER A 91 -2.17 -32.67 -3.23
CA SER A 91 -1.84 -32.04 -1.96
C SER A 91 -0.76 -30.96 -2.15
N ASP A 92 -0.71 -29.99 -1.25
CA ASP A 92 0.19 -28.84 -1.31
C ASP A 92 1.67 -29.29 -1.33
N ASP A 93 2.00 -30.34 -0.57
CA ASP A 93 3.34 -30.94 -0.55
C ASP A 93 3.71 -31.63 -1.87
N GLU A 94 2.74 -32.28 -2.50
CA GLU A 94 2.93 -32.95 -3.78
C GLU A 94 3.07 -31.93 -4.92
N LEU A 95 2.30 -30.84 -4.86
CA LEU A 95 2.42 -29.72 -5.80
C LEU A 95 3.78 -29.04 -5.69
N ARG A 96 4.26 -28.77 -4.47
CA ARG A 96 5.62 -28.25 -4.23
C ARG A 96 6.69 -29.13 -4.85
N LYS A 97 6.58 -30.44 -4.67
CA LYS A 97 7.52 -31.41 -5.23
C LYS A 97 7.53 -31.38 -6.76
N ILE A 98 6.36 -31.42 -7.39
CA ILE A 98 6.24 -31.43 -8.86
C ILE A 98 6.71 -30.11 -9.48
N ILE A 99 6.39 -28.97 -8.87
CA ILE A 99 6.85 -27.66 -9.32
C ILE A 99 8.38 -27.58 -9.23
N SER A 100 8.97 -28.04 -8.13
CA SER A 100 10.41 -28.03 -7.90
C SER A 100 11.14 -28.98 -8.87
N ASP A 101 10.59 -30.16 -9.10
CA ASP A 101 11.12 -31.15 -10.06
C ASP A 101 11.11 -30.58 -11.50
N LYS A 102 10.11 -29.74 -11.84
CA LYS A 102 9.94 -29.17 -13.20
C LYS A 102 10.66 -27.83 -13.41
N MET A 103 10.89 -27.04 -12.35
CA MET A 103 11.69 -25.79 -12.42
C MET A 103 13.19 -25.99 -12.18
N GLY A 104 13.61 -27.16 -11.68
CA GLY A 104 14.97 -27.35 -11.16
C GLY A 104 15.15 -26.67 -9.79
N PRO A 105 16.27 -26.92 -9.08
CA PRO A 105 16.45 -26.47 -7.70
C PRO A 105 16.51 -24.94 -7.63
N LYS A 106 15.36 -24.32 -7.37
CA LYS A 106 15.29 -22.94 -6.93
C LYS A 106 15.58 -22.95 -5.43
N LYS A 107 16.73 -22.43 -5.03
CA LYS A 107 17.03 -22.14 -3.63
C LYS A 107 15.98 -21.16 -3.14
N THR A 108 14.98 -21.67 -2.45
CA THR A 108 14.09 -20.85 -1.64
C THR A 108 14.97 -20.41 -0.47
N ASP A 109 15.39 -19.14 -0.49
CA ASP A 109 16.10 -18.54 0.62
C ASP A 109 15.23 -18.73 1.87
N SER A 110 15.69 -19.66 2.70
CA SER A 110 15.29 -19.80 4.08
C SER A 110 15.71 -18.51 4.78
N SER A 111 14.81 -17.53 4.84
CA SER A 111 14.92 -16.45 5.81
C SER A 111 14.45 -16.99 7.16
N GLU A 112 15.25 -17.91 7.69
CA GLU A 112 15.37 -18.16 9.11
C GLU A 112 16.59 -17.34 9.55
N ASN A 113 16.37 -16.16 10.12
CA ASN A 113 17.35 -15.60 11.03
C ASN A 113 16.68 -15.29 12.36
N LYS A 114 16.93 -16.23 13.27
CA LYS A 114 16.80 -16.19 14.71
C LYS A 114 17.95 -15.36 15.29
N ILE A 115 17.65 -14.19 15.87
CA ILE A 115 18.22 -13.72 17.16
C ILE A 115 17.14 -12.91 17.88
#